data_AF-A0A7S2E0M0-F1
#
_entry.id   AF-A0A7S2E0M0-F1
#
_cell.length_a   1.000
_cell.length_b   1.000
_cell.length_c   1.000
_cell.angle_alpha   90.00
_cell.angle_beta   90.00
_cell.angle_gamma   90.00
#
_symmetry.space_group_name_H-M   'P 1'
#
loop_
_entity.id
_entity.type
_entity.pdbx_description
1 polymer ?
#
loop_
_entity_poly.entity_id
_entity_poly.type
_entity_poly.pdbx_seq_one_letter_code
_entity_poly.pdbx_strand_id
1 'polypeptide(L)'
;DAREDTWDARLFIKDLSAIISAFRRVREVHDDEVPEVGRPAARIFLLIPPPLYKYKGNALSSQRVLHDTLPQQILPFMAKECGLGLVDLLTPLGGPQLTKRWLMDRIDAVHPNEGGSEAIAAATCRALETCACTGELPWQHPPPLSSGACLGEEYRDEGTRIASGRATMVGLAGRECAQLWRIVGGVEAGGLVVRKGRRLASEALEERLQVGAEVVELEVTRGRLHYRRLCGEGPEEGWVSLSANGSPLLVPLQTM
;
A
#
# COMPACT_ATOMS: atom_id res chain seq x y z
N ASP A 1 12.75 36.88 19.95
CA ASP A 1 13.38 36.68 18.63
C ASP A 1 13.27 35.25 18.16
N ALA A 2 12.08 34.89 17.66
CA ALA A 2 11.89 33.66 16.92
C ALA A 2 12.27 33.96 15.46
N ARG A 3 13.49 33.64 15.06
CA ARG A 3 13.82 33.55 13.63
C ARG A 3 13.02 32.36 13.11
N GLU A 4 11.98 32.63 12.33
CA GLU A 4 11.30 31.61 11.55
C GLU A 4 12.36 30.89 10.71
N ASP A 5 12.59 29.60 11.02
CA ASP A 5 13.34 28.66 10.20
C ASP A 5 12.60 28.48 8.86
N THR A 6 12.73 29.49 8.02
CA THR A 6 12.28 29.48 6.64
C THR A 6 13.21 28.53 5.90
N TRP A 7 12.73 27.31 5.70
CA TRP A 7 13.31 26.37 4.76
C TRP A 7 13.47 27.07 3.41
N ASP A 8 14.72 27.38 3.02
CA ASP A 8 14.99 27.99 1.72
C ASP A 8 14.78 26.93 0.64
N ALA A 9 13.62 27.01 -0.03
CA ALA A 9 13.25 26.14 -1.14
C ALA A 9 14.33 26.10 -2.24
N ARG A 10 15.17 27.15 -2.37
CA ARG A 10 16.28 27.17 -3.35
C ARG A 10 17.43 26.26 -2.97
N LEU A 11 17.75 26.14 -1.67
CA LEU A 11 18.73 25.16 -1.19
C LEU A 11 18.21 23.74 -1.45
N PHE A 12 16.94 23.49 -1.12
CA PHE A 12 16.30 22.20 -1.35
C PHE A 12 16.30 21.78 -2.83
N ILE A 13 16.00 22.69 -3.76
CA ILE A 13 16.00 22.42 -5.21
C ILE A 13 17.41 22.11 -5.73
N LYS A 14 18.43 22.85 -5.29
CA LYS A 14 19.81 22.57 -5.68
C LYS A 14 20.25 21.19 -5.21
N ASP A 15 19.92 20.83 -3.98
CA ASP A 15 20.23 19.52 -3.42
C ASP A 15 19.49 18.40 -4.16
N LEU A 16 18.24 18.63 -4.57
CA LEU A 16 17.47 17.65 -5.34
C LEU A 16 18.15 17.30 -6.69
N SER A 17 18.71 18.29 -7.38
CA SER A 17 19.43 18.04 -8.65
C SER A 17 20.68 17.17 -8.47
N ALA A 18 21.42 17.38 -7.38
CA ALA A 18 22.58 16.59 -7.03
C ALA A 18 22.17 15.15 -6.64
N ILE A 19 21.09 15.00 -5.89
CA ILE A 19 20.52 13.70 -5.52
C ILE A 19 20.08 12.93 -6.77
N ILE A 20 19.32 13.55 -7.67
CA ILE A 20 18.89 12.92 -8.94
C ILE A 20 20.11 12.49 -9.76
N SER A 21 21.13 13.35 -9.86
CA SER A 21 22.37 13.04 -10.57
C SER A 21 23.15 11.89 -9.92
N ALA A 22 23.08 11.73 -8.60
CA ALA A 22 23.67 10.58 -7.90
C ALA A 22 22.90 9.30 -8.20
N PHE A 23 21.56 9.31 -8.15
CA PHE A 23 20.73 8.15 -8.48
C PHE A 23 20.90 7.69 -9.94
N ARG A 24 21.00 8.64 -10.88
CA ARG A 24 21.28 8.32 -12.28
C ARG A 24 22.62 7.61 -12.45
N ARG A 25 23.67 8.09 -11.77
CA ARG A 25 24.98 7.42 -11.79
C ARG A 25 24.95 6.01 -11.20
N VAL A 26 24.25 5.82 -10.07
CA VAL A 26 24.09 4.46 -9.49
C VAL A 26 23.39 3.54 -10.47
N ARG A 27 22.37 4.04 -11.17
CA ARG A 27 21.66 3.29 -12.19
C ARG A 27 22.51 2.99 -13.43
N GLU A 28 23.27 3.95 -13.94
CA GLU A 28 24.18 3.75 -15.07
C GLU A 28 25.21 2.65 -14.77
N VAL A 29 25.83 2.69 -13.59
CA VAL A 29 26.75 1.63 -13.14
C VAL A 29 26.06 0.27 -13.09
N HIS A 30 24.80 0.23 -12.69
CA HIS A 30 24.02 -0.99 -12.62
C HIS A 30 23.56 -1.49 -14.01
N ASP A 31 23.21 -0.60 -14.93
CA ASP A 31 22.75 -0.94 -16.27
C ASP A 31 23.93 -1.39 -17.18
N ASP A 32 25.15 -0.94 -16.89
CA ASP A 32 26.39 -1.35 -17.59
C ASP A 32 26.90 -2.74 -17.16
N GLU A 33 26.49 -3.25 -15.99
CA GLU A 33 26.78 -4.63 -15.60
C GLU A 33 26.00 -5.58 -16.50
N VAL A 34 26.70 -6.24 -17.42
CA VAL A 34 26.12 -7.29 -18.29
C VAL A 34 25.47 -8.32 -17.37
N PRO A 35 24.14 -8.47 -17.39
CA PRO A 35 23.48 -9.40 -16.50
C PRO A 35 24.03 -10.79 -16.79
N GLU A 36 24.52 -11.48 -15.75
CA GLU A 36 24.82 -12.90 -15.85
C GLU A 36 23.62 -13.60 -16.50
N VAL A 37 23.87 -14.43 -17.51
CA VAL A 37 22.81 -15.06 -18.31
C VAL A 37 21.76 -15.70 -17.39
N GLY A 38 20.54 -15.16 -17.42
CA GLY A 38 19.42 -15.63 -16.60
C GLY A 38 19.17 -14.89 -15.29
N ARG A 39 19.99 -13.91 -14.89
CA ARG A 39 19.67 -13.02 -13.77
C ARG A 39 18.87 -11.80 -14.25
N PRO A 40 17.72 -11.49 -13.64
CA PRO A 40 17.01 -10.24 -13.92
C PRO A 40 17.87 -9.05 -13.47
N ALA A 41 17.84 -7.95 -14.23
CA ALA A 41 18.46 -6.70 -13.80
C ALA A 41 17.88 -6.28 -12.45
N ALA A 42 18.72 -5.93 -11.48
CA ALA A 42 18.23 -5.42 -10.21
C ALA A 42 17.43 -4.12 -10.42
N ARG A 43 16.40 -3.96 -9.60
CA ARG A 43 15.50 -2.81 -9.63
C ARG A 43 15.67 -2.05 -8.32
N ILE A 44 15.74 -0.72 -8.42
CA ILE A 44 15.82 0.15 -7.26
C ILE A 44 14.41 0.66 -6.94
N PHE A 45 14.05 0.61 -5.66
CA PHE A 45 12.77 1.09 -5.15
C PHE A 45 13.01 2.19 -4.11
N LEU A 46 12.22 3.26 -4.21
CA LEU A 46 12.04 4.23 -3.14
C LEU A 46 10.87 3.77 -2.27
N LEU A 47 11.00 3.88 -0.96
CA LEU A 47 9.91 3.61 -0.03
C LEU A 47 9.36 4.94 0.48
N ILE A 48 8.05 5.10 0.42
CA ILE A 48 7.37 6.18 1.14
C ILE A 48 7.40 5.79 2.62
N PRO A 49 8.11 6.54 3.48
CA PRO A 49 8.20 6.19 4.89
C PRO A 49 6.82 6.36 5.54
N PRO A 50 6.53 5.57 6.60
CA PRO A 50 5.39 5.83 7.45
C PRO A 50 5.45 7.24 8.09
N PRO A 51 4.33 7.75 8.61
CA PRO A 51 4.30 9.09 9.18
C PRO A 51 5.17 9.15 10.45
N LEU A 52 5.99 10.20 10.57
CA LEU A 52 6.79 10.50 11.77
C LEU A 52 5.97 11.17 12.88
N TYR A 53 5.66 10.45 13.94
CA TYR A 53 4.84 11.02 15.00
C TYR A 53 5.59 12.09 15.81
N LYS A 54 4.82 13.05 16.37
CA LYS A 54 5.40 14.09 17.23
C LYS A 54 6.16 13.46 18.40
N TYR A 55 7.43 13.82 18.50
CA TYR A 55 8.25 13.61 19.68
C TYR A 55 8.52 14.96 20.35
N LYS A 56 8.58 14.98 21.68
CA LYS A 56 8.77 16.22 22.46
C LYS A 56 10.04 16.92 21.98
N GLY A 57 9.90 18.14 21.45
CA GLY A 57 11.02 18.99 21.03
C GLY A 57 11.23 19.14 19.51
N ASN A 58 10.48 18.44 18.66
CA ASN A 58 10.63 18.59 17.20
C ASN A 58 9.84 19.80 16.66
N ALA A 59 10.48 20.59 15.79
CA ALA A 59 9.85 21.73 15.12
C ALA A 59 8.72 21.27 14.18
N LEU A 60 7.58 21.97 14.22
CA LEU A 60 6.39 21.67 13.41
C LEU A 60 6.65 21.74 11.89
N SER A 61 7.59 22.58 11.45
CA SER A 61 7.94 22.78 10.05
C SER A 61 8.52 21.51 9.40
N SER A 62 9.39 20.79 10.12
CA SER A 62 10.01 19.55 9.62
C SER A 62 9.01 18.42 9.41
N GLN A 63 7.92 18.40 10.17
CA GLN A 63 6.88 17.38 10.03
C GLN A 63 6.12 17.54 8.72
N ARG A 64 5.71 18.75 8.36
CA ARG A 64 4.98 18.98 7.10
C ARG A 64 5.78 18.49 5.88
N VAL A 65 7.08 18.72 5.87
CA VAL A 65 7.95 18.22 4.79
C VAL A 65 7.95 16.69 4.76
N LEU A 66 8.08 16.04 5.92
CA LEU A 66 8.22 14.59 6.01
C LEU A 66 6.90 13.82 5.79
N HIS A 67 5.76 14.38 6.18
CA HIS A 67 4.45 13.75 6.02
C HIS A 67 3.75 14.09 4.72
N ASP A 68 3.93 15.32 4.22
CA ASP A 68 3.19 15.80 3.06
C ASP A 68 4.12 15.93 1.86
N THR A 69 5.09 16.86 1.91
CA THR A 69 5.87 17.23 0.73
C THR A 69 6.71 16.06 0.20
N LEU A 70 7.37 15.32 1.09
CA LEU A 70 8.27 14.23 0.72
C LEU A 70 7.50 13.06 0.09
N PRO A 71 6.48 12.48 0.74
CA PRO A 71 5.66 11.41 0.16
C PRO A 71 4.89 11.81 -1.10
N GLN A 72 4.35 13.03 -1.14
CA GLN A 72 3.39 13.42 -2.17
C GLN A 72 4.01 14.08 -3.39
N GLN A 73 5.17 14.72 -3.25
CA GLN A 73 5.76 15.52 -4.33
C GLN A 73 7.17 15.03 -4.67
N ILE A 74 8.05 14.93 -3.68
CA ILE A 74 9.47 14.70 -3.92
C ILE A 74 9.73 13.25 -4.34
N LEU A 75 9.27 12.26 -3.57
CA LEU A 75 9.53 10.84 -3.88
C LEU A 75 8.88 10.39 -5.20
N PRO A 76 7.63 10.76 -5.53
CA PRO A 76 7.04 10.45 -6.83
C PRO A 76 7.78 11.08 -8.00
N PHE A 77 8.20 12.34 -7.84
CA PHE A 77 9.01 13.02 -8.85
C PHE A 77 10.36 12.32 -9.05
N MET A 78 11.07 11.99 -7.97
CA MET A 78 12.35 11.27 -8.05
C MET A 78 12.18 9.88 -8.67
N ALA A 79 11.17 9.12 -8.26
CA ALA A 79 10.90 7.81 -8.82
C ALA A 79 10.69 7.88 -10.32
N LYS A 80 9.90 8.85 -10.79
CA LYS A 80 9.66 9.09 -12.21
C LYS A 80 10.94 9.50 -12.96
N GLU A 81 11.64 10.53 -12.48
CA GLU A 81 12.80 11.11 -13.18
C GLU A 81 14.04 10.20 -13.21
N CYS A 82 14.12 9.25 -12.28
CA CYS A 82 15.19 8.26 -12.20
C CYS A 82 14.73 6.86 -12.68
N GLY A 83 13.46 6.68 -13.03
CA GLY A 83 12.86 5.39 -13.40
C GLY A 83 12.99 4.32 -12.31
N LEU A 84 12.79 4.72 -11.06
CA LEU A 84 12.79 3.84 -9.88
C LEU A 84 11.36 3.36 -9.61
N GLY A 85 11.22 2.21 -8.96
CA GLY A 85 9.94 1.84 -8.36
C GLY A 85 9.64 2.70 -7.14
N LEU A 86 8.36 2.90 -6.84
CA LEU A 86 7.94 3.60 -5.62
C LEU A 86 6.98 2.72 -4.84
N VAL A 87 7.33 2.40 -3.60
CA VAL A 87 6.51 1.58 -2.71
C VAL A 87 5.82 2.46 -1.70
N ASP A 88 4.50 2.54 -1.80
CA ASP A 88 3.65 3.20 -0.82
C ASP A 88 3.38 2.27 0.37
N LEU A 89 4.06 2.51 1.49
CA LEU A 89 3.81 1.80 2.74
C LEU A 89 2.64 2.39 3.52
N LEU A 90 2.28 3.65 3.29
CA LEU A 90 1.30 4.35 4.10
C LEU A 90 -0.09 3.76 3.89
N THR A 91 -0.52 3.64 2.63
CA THR A 91 -1.84 3.10 2.29
C THR A 91 -2.09 1.69 2.85
N PRO A 92 -1.24 0.67 2.62
CA PRO A 92 -1.50 -0.69 3.11
C PRO A 92 -1.41 -0.85 4.63
N LEU A 93 -0.81 0.10 5.34
CA LEU A 93 -0.70 0.06 6.80
C LEU A 93 -1.87 0.77 7.52
N GLY A 94 -2.85 1.32 6.78
CA GLY A 94 -4.02 2.01 7.34
C GLY A 94 -4.08 3.52 7.04
N GLY A 95 -3.20 4.01 6.17
CA GLY A 95 -3.23 5.39 5.71
C GLY A 95 -3.13 6.41 6.85
N PRO A 96 -3.92 7.50 6.81
CA PRO A 96 -3.98 8.50 7.88
C PRO A 96 -4.48 7.98 9.24
N GLN A 97 -5.10 6.79 9.31
CA GLN A 97 -5.65 6.23 10.55
C GLN A 97 -4.59 5.52 11.40
N LEU A 98 -3.38 5.38 10.88
CA LEU A 98 -2.24 4.83 11.61
C LEU A 98 -1.99 5.60 12.91
N THR A 99 -2.07 4.89 14.03
CA THR A 99 -1.74 5.46 15.33
C THR A 99 -0.29 5.19 15.69
N LYS A 100 0.35 6.15 16.37
CA LYS A 100 1.71 6.00 16.92
C LYS A 100 1.85 4.70 17.70
N ARG A 101 0.86 4.40 18.55
CA ARG A 101 0.88 3.25 19.47
C ARG A 101 0.90 1.91 18.73
N TRP A 102 0.32 1.85 17.55
CA TRP A 102 0.30 0.63 16.76
C TRP A 102 1.63 0.41 16.04
N LEU A 103 2.17 1.45 15.39
CA LEU A 103 3.34 1.29 14.53
C LEU A 103 4.67 1.47 15.25
N MET A 104 4.78 2.48 16.11
CA MET A 104 6.05 2.92 16.67
C MET A 104 6.27 2.44 18.10
N ASP A 105 7.53 2.37 18.49
CA ASP A 105 7.93 2.22 19.88
C ASP A 105 7.45 3.43 20.68
N ARG A 106 7.07 3.18 21.95
CA ARG A 106 6.62 4.23 22.86
C ARG A 106 7.75 5.19 23.24
N ILE A 107 9.01 4.74 23.15
CA ILE A 107 10.18 5.46 23.63
C ILE A 107 10.51 6.68 22.76
N ASP A 108 10.61 6.54 21.44
CA ASP A 108 11.15 7.61 20.57
C ASP A 108 10.23 8.07 19.42
N ALA A 109 9.12 7.39 19.16
CA ALA A 109 8.17 7.74 18.09
C ALA A 109 8.73 7.67 16.64
N VAL A 110 9.95 7.16 16.47
CA VAL A 110 10.64 7.11 15.17
C VAL A 110 10.92 5.66 14.78
N HIS A 111 11.30 4.82 15.75
CA HIS A 111 11.53 3.41 15.49
C HIS A 111 10.22 2.64 15.56
N PRO A 112 9.93 1.77 14.57
CA PRO A 112 8.80 0.87 14.66
C PRO A 112 8.96 -0.09 15.84
N ASN A 113 7.87 -0.46 16.49
CA ASN A 113 7.87 -1.58 17.43
C ASN A 113 7.95 -2.92 16.66
N GLU A 114 7.95 -4.06 17.36
CA GLU A 114 8.03 -5.38 16.72
C GLU A 114 6.90 -5.61 15.70
N GLY A 115 5.65 -5.40 16.12
CA GLY A 115 4.49 -5.54 15.23
C GLY A 115 4.47 -4.53 14.08
N GLY A 116 4.95 -3.30 14.32
CA GLY A 116 5.10 -2.30 13.28
C GLY A 116 6.17 -2.67 12.24
N SER A 117 7.28 -3.25 12.69
CA SER A 117 8.36 -3.73 11.82
C SER A 117 7.87 -4.88 10.95
N GLU A 118 7.14 -5.83 11.54
CA GLU A 118 6.51 -6.94 10.82
C GLU A 118 5.50 -6.44 9.78
N ALA A 119 4.66 -5.46 10.16
CA ALA A 119 3.68 -4.88 9.24
C ALA A 119 4.34 -4.15 8.06
N ILE A 120 5.38 -3.34 8.32
CA ILE A 120 6.17 -2.66 7.28
C ILE A 120 6.81 -3.70 6.35
N ALA A 121 7.42 -4.74 6.90
CA ALA A 121 8.04 -5.80 6.12
C ALA A 121 7.01 -6.50 5.23
N ALA A 122 5.86 -6.89 5.79
CA ALA A 122 4.80 -7.55 5.06
C ALA A 122 4.21 -6.67 3.93
N ALA A 123 4.01 -5.36 4.20
CA ALA A 123 3.57 -4.41 3.18
C ALA A 123 4.61 -4.25 2.06
N THR A 124 5.89 -4.18 2.41
CA THR A 124 6.99 -4.10 1.45
C THR A 124 7.05 -5.37 0.58
N CYS A 125 7.03 -6.56 1.20
CA CYS A 125 7.04 -7.84 0.49
C CYS A 125 5.89 -7.93 -0.51
N ARG A 126 4.64 -7.65 -0.10
CA ARG A 126 3.48 -7.67 -1.00
C ARG A 126 3.64 -6.73 -2.20
N ALA A 127 4.16 -5.53 -1.97
CA ALA A 127 4.38 -4.56 -3.04
C ALA A 127 5.45 -5.03 -4.05
N LEU A 128 6.53 -5.63 -3.55
CA LEU A 128 7.61 -6.17 -4.38
C LEU A 128 7.18 -7.44 -5.14
N GLU A 129 6.44 -8.34 -4.50
CA GLU A 129 5.86 -9.53 -5.13
C GLU A 129 4.90 -9.14 -6.24
N THR A 130 4.02 -8.17 -6.02
CA THR A 130 3.13 -7.66 -7.06
C THR A 130 3.91 -7.16 -8.26
N CYS A 131 4.98 -6.38 -8.03
CA CYS A 131 5.87 -5.87 -9.08
C CYS A 131 6.61 -7.00 -9.83
N ALA A 132 7.03 -8.05 -9.12
CA ALA A 132 7.67 -9.21 -9.72
C ALA A 132 6.70 -10.02 -10.60
N CYS A 133 5.45 -10.18 -10.16
CA CYS A 133 4.43 -10.93 -10.89
C CYS A 133 3.92 -10.19 -12.13
N THR A 134 3.66 -8.88 -12.04
CA THR A 134 3.08 -8.11 -13.15
C THR A 134 4.13 -7.52 -14.08
N GLY A 135 5.38 -7.41 -13.63
CA GLY A 135 6.43 -6.64 -14.30
C GLY A 135 6.26 -5.12 -14.17
N GLU A 136 5.10 -4.65 -13.73
CA GLU A 136 4.79 -3.23 -13.56
C GLU A 136 5.46 -2.68 -12.30
N LEU A 137 6.04 -1.48 -12.40
CA LEU A 137 6.57 -0.80 -11.22
C LEU A 137 5.39 -0.40 -10.31
N PRO A 138 5.50 -0.61 -8.98
CA PRO A 138 4.49 -0.11 -8.07
C PRO A 138 4.43 1.41 -8.21
N TRP A 139 3.21 1.93 -8.33
CA TRP A 139 2.88 3.35 -8.25
C TRP A 139 3.34 4.26 -9.41
N GLN A 140 3.15 3.84 -10.68
CA GLN A 140 3.41 4.71 -11.84
C GLN A 140 2.47 5.93 -11.97
N HIS A 141 1.32 5.90 -11.28
CA HIS A 141 0.33 6.99 -11.28
C HIS A 141 -0.20 7.22 -9.86
N PRO A 142 0.32 8.20 -9.11
CA PRO A 142 -0.31 8.65 -7.88
C PRO A 142 -1.79 8.94 -8.16
N PRO A 143 -2.74 8.51 -7.32
CA PRO A 143 -4.09 9.06 -7.42
C PRO A 143 -4.00 10.59 -7.30
N PRO A 144 -4.80 11.35 -8.07
CA PRO A 144 -4.84 12.79 -7.94
C PRO A 144 -5.24 13.13 -6.51
N LEU A 145 -4.38 13.87 -5.82
CA LEU A 145 -4.63 14.28 -4.44
C LEU A 145 -5.87 15.17 -4.41
N SER A 146 -6.89 14.73 -3.66
CA SER A 146 -7.96 15.63 -3.24
C SER A 146 -7.32 16.73 -2.41
N SER A 147 -7.32 17.95 -2.95
CA SER A 147 -6.68 19.19 -2.47
C SER A 147 -7.09 19.67 -1.05
N GLY A 148 -7.61 18.82 -0.16
CA GLY A 148 -8.23 19.24 1.10
C GLY A 148 -7.97 18.37 2.32
N ALA A 149 -7.25 17.24 2.23
CA ALA A 149 -6.89 16.47 3.42
C ALA A 149 -5.63 17.05 4.08
N CYS A 150 -5.71 18.31 4.51
CA CYS A 150 -4.77 18.84 5.49
C CYS A 150 -4.91 18.00 6.76
N LEU A 151 -3.82 17.42 7.26
CA LEU A 151 -3.70 16.84 8.60
C LEU A 151 -3.77 17.96 9.67
N GLY A 152 -4.88 18.70 9.68
CA GLY A 152 -5.14 19.86 10.50
C GLY A 152 -6.23 19.57 11.53
N GLU A 153 -5.81 19.56 12.79
CA GLU A 153 -6.54 20.00 14.00
C GLU A 153 -7.14 18.98 14.99
N GLU A 154 -7.35 17.70 14.70
CA GLU A 154 -7.84 16.77 15.73
C GLU A 154 -6.96 15.53 15.93
N TYR A 155 -5.83 15.73 16.60
CA TYR A 155 -5.30 14.72 17.52
C TYR A 155 -5.58 15.21 18.94
N ARG A 156 -6.86 15.25 19.31
CA ARG A 156 -7.30 15.41 20.69
C ARG A 156 -7.27 14.04 21.34
N ASP A 157 -6.33 13.89 22.26
CA ASP A 157 -6.35 12.86 23.28
C ASP A 157 -7.68 12.96 24.05
N GLU A 158 -8.37 11.81 24.14
CA GLU A 158 -9.50 11.48 25.02
C GLU A 158 -10.74 12.40 25.03
N GLY A 159 -11.78 11.95 24.32
CA GLY A 159 -13.16 11.95 24.81
C GLY A 159 -14.02 13.17 24.50
N THR A 160 -14.67 13.23 23.32
CA THR A 160 -15.92 14.00 23.13
C THR A 160 -16.72 13.42 21.95
N ARG A 161 -18.02 13.15 22.20
CA ARG A 161 -19.03 12.82 21.18
C ARG A 161 -19.32 14.06 20.34
N ILE A 162 -19.30 13.96 19.02
CA ILE A 162 -19.89 14.96 18.13
C ILE A 162 -20.75 14.35 17.04
N ALA A 163 -21.81 15.11 16.74
CA ALA A 163 -23.00 14.74 16.02
C ALA A 163 -22.88 14.98 14.50
N SER A 164 -23.79 14.30 13.81
CA SER A 164 -24.20 14.40 12.41
C SER A 164 -24.05 15.79 11.76
N GLY A 165 -23.19 15.86 10.73
CA GLY A 165 -23.12 16.95 9.77
C GLY A 165 -23.00 16.38 8.36
N ARG A 166 -24.09 16.48 7.59
CA ARG A 166 -24.24 15.95 6.22
C ARG A 166 -23.56 16.93 5.24
N ALA A 167 -22.42 16.54 4.68
CA ALA A 167 -21.76 17.26 3.58
C ALA A 167 -21.97 16.50 2.27
N THR A 168 -22.68 17.12 1.33
CA THR A 168 -22.93 16.63 -0.01
C THR A 168 -21.66 16.85 -0.85
N MET A 169 -20.90 15.78 -1.12
CA MET A 169 -19.75 15.80 -2.04
C MET A 169 -20.20 15.40 -3.44
N VAL A 170 -19.97 16.29 -4.40
CA VAL A 170 -20.18 16.05 -5.83
C VAL A 170 -18.85 15.59 -6.45
N GLY A 171 -18.84 14.37 -6.99
CA GLY A 171 -18.19 14.06 -8.27
C GLY A 171 -16.66 13.95 -8.32
N LEU A 172 -16.08 12.94 -7.66
CA LEU A 172 -14.85 12.28 -8.12
C LEU A 172 -15.08 10.77 -8.07
N ALA A 173 -15.56 10.18 -9.17
CA ALA A 173 -15.53 8.74 -9.36
C ALA A 173 -14.05 8.32 -9.33
N GLY A 174 -13.55 7.66 -8.28
CA GLY A 174 -14.09 6.45 -7.70
C GLY A 174 -13.33 5.26 -8.28
N ARG A 175 -11.99 5.28 -8.21
CA ARG A 175 -11.21 4.04 -8.27
C ARG A 175 -11.39 3.40 -6.91
N GLU A 176 -12.46 2.64 -6.76
CA GLU A 176 -12.65 1.75 -5.62
C GLU A 176 -11.43 0.83 -5.60
N CYS A 177 -10.57 0.96 -4.58
CA CYS A 177 -9.50 0.01 -4.35
C CYS A 177 -10.14 -1.37 -4.33
N ALA A 178 -9.68 -2.26 -5.21
CA ALA A 178 -10.26 -3.59 -5.37
C ALA A 178 -10.33 -4.29 -4.00
N GLN A 179 -11.52 -4.77 -3.63
CA GLN A 179 -11.77 -5.40 -2.33
C GLN A 179 -10.87 -6.63 -2.17
N LEU A 180 -10.16 -6.71 -1.05
CA LEU A 180 -9.38 -7.89 -0.69
C LEU A 180 -10.22 -8.87 0.12
N TRP A 181 -9.98 -10.16 -0.08
CA TRP A 181 -10.73 -11.23 0.56
C TRP A 181 -9.77 -12.28 1.13
N ARG A 182 -10.13 -12.86 2.29
CA ARG A 182 -9.45 -14.02 2.86
C ARG A 182 -10.36 -15.24 2.84
N ILE A 183 -9.80 -16.38 2.46
CA ILE A 183 -10.51 -17.66 2.46
C ILE A 183 -10.60 -18.20 3.89
N VAL A 184 -11.82 -18.42 4.38
CA VAL A 184 -12.08 -18.92 5.74
C VAL A 184 -12.87 -20.23 5.77
N GLY A 185 -13.51 -20.60 4.66
CA GLY A 185 -14.32 -21.82 4.55
C GLY A 185 -13.70 -22.91 3.68
N GLY A 186 -14.27 -24.11 3.73
CA GLY A 186 -13.81 -25.26 2.94
C GLY A 186 -12.71 -26.10 3.61
N VAL A 187 -12.45 -25.90 4.90
CA VAL A 187 -11.42 -26.64 5.67
C VAL A 187 -11.58 -28.16 5.53
N GLU A 188 -12.80 -28.68 5.75
CA GLU A 188 -13.09 -30.12 5.68
C GLU A 188 -12.91 -30.70 4.28
N ALA A 189 -12.99 -29.86 3.25
CA ALA A 189 -12.85 -30.26 1.84
C ALA A 189 -11.46 -29.93 1.26
N GLY A 190 -10.51 -29.48 2.10
CA GLY A 190 -9.17 -29.09 1.67
C GLY A 190 -9.15 -27.85 0.75
N GLY A 191 -10.02 -26.87 1.03
CA GLY A 191 -10.13 -25.62 0.27
C GLY A 191 -11.36 -25.50 -0.63
N LEU A 192 -11.46 -24.35 -1.31
CA LEU A 192 -12.57 -24.02 -2.18
C LEU A 192 -12.37 -24.59 -3.60
N VAL A 193 -13.46 -25.11 -4.17
CA VAL A 193 -13.49 -25.50 -5.59
C VAL A 193 -13.47 -24.23 -6.44
N VAL A 194 -12.40 -24.08 -7.22
CA VAL A 194 -12.27 -23.00 -8.18
C VAL A 194 -12.82 -23.45 -9.53
N ARG A 195 -13.56 -22.60 -10.23
CA ARG A 195 -14.09 -22.90 -11.56
C ARG A 195 -13.52 -21.94 -12.61
N LYS A 196 -13.30 -22.44 -13.83
CA LYS A 196 -12.85 -21.62 -14.97
C LYS A 196 -13.84 -20.51 -15.36
N GLY A 197 -15.11 -20.65 -14.97
CA GLY A 197 -16.16 -19.73 -15.37
C GLY A 197 -17.18 -19.42 -14.28
N ARG A 198 -17.88 -18.32 -14.51
CA ARG A 198 -18.92 -17.76 -13.65
C ARG A 198 -20.10 -18.67 -13.36
N ARG A 199 -20.35 -19.72 -14.15
CA ARG A 199 -21.50 -20.63 -13.95
C ARG A 199 -21.13 -21.81 -13.05
N LEU A 200 -22.07 -22.29 -12.25
CA LEU A 200 -21.83 -23.47 -11.38
C LEU A 200 -21.56 -24.74 -12.19
N ALA A 201 -22.05 -24.80 -13.43
CA ALA A 201 -21.79 -25.88 -14.37
C ALA A 201 -20.45 -25.73 -15.12
N SER A 202 -19.71 -24.62 -14.93
CA SER A 202 -18.40 -24.47 -15.53
C SER A 202 -17.41 -25.49 -14.95
N GLU A 203 -16.47 -25.92 -15.78
CA GLU A 203 -15.40 -26.84 -15.40
C GLU A 203 -14.71 -26.40 -14.10
N ALA A 204 -14.59 -27.33 -13.16
CA ALA A 204 -13.81 -27.13 -11.95
C ALA A 204 -12.33 -27.33 -12.28
N LEU A 205 -11.47 -26.49 -11.73
CA LEU A 205 -10.03 -26.69 -11.80
C LEU A 205 -9.63 -27.87 -10.91
N GLU A 206 -8.52 -28.52 -11.28
CA GLU A 206 -7.98 -29.65 -10.53
C GLU A 206 -7.52 -29.23 -9.12
N GLU A 207 -6.90 -28.05 -9.02
CA GLU A 207 -6.45 -27.47 -7.77
C GLU A 207 -7.56 -26.69 -7.05
N ARG A 208 -7.51 -26.71 -5.72
CA ARG A 208 -8.41 -25.97 -4.82
C ARG A 208 -7.69 -24.75 -4.25
N LEU A 209 -8.46 -23.69 -4.01
CA LEU A 209 -7.96 -22.50 -3.32
C LEU A 209 -7.99 -22.76 -1.80
N GLN A 210 -6.81 -22.82 -1.17
CA GLN A 210 -6.67 -23.23 0.22
C GLN A 210 -7.20 -22.18 1.22
N VAL A 211 -7.58 -22.65 2.40
CA VAL A 211 -7.97 -21.78 3.53
C VAL A 211 -6.78 -20.93 3.96
N GLY A 212 -7.02 -19.66 4.27
CA GLY A 212 -5.99 -18.68 4.60
C GLY A 212 -5.40 -17.95 3.39
N ALA A 213 -5.66 -18.40 2.16
CA ALA A 213 -5.26 -17.66 0.97
C ALA A 213 -5.92 -16.26 0.94
N GLU A 214 -5.21 -15.29 0.38
CA GLU A 214 -5.71 -13.93 0.18
C GLU A 214 -5.82 -13.64 -1.31
N VAL A 215 -6.92 -13.02 -1.68
CA VAL A 215 -7.28 -12.78 -3.08
C VAL A 215 -7.82 -11.37 -3.27
N VAL A 216 -7.62 -10.82 -4.45
CA VAL A 216 -8.22 -9.54 -4.87
C VAL A 216 -9.48 -9.80 -5.69
N GLU A 217 -10.51 -9.01 -5.45
CA GLU A 217 -11.75 -9.01 -6.22
C GLU A 217 -11.55 -8.46 -7.63
N LEU A 218 -11.95 -9.25 -8.62
CA LEU A 218 -12.04 -8.81 -10.01
C LEU A 218 -13.50 -8.54 -10.42
N GLU A 219 -14.43 -9.40 -10.00
CA GLU A 219 -15.87 -9.27 -10.27
C GLU A 219 -16.67 -10.02 -9.20
N VAL A 220 -17.67 -9.39 -8.60
CA VAL A 220 -18.68 -10.07 -7.78
C VAL A 220 -20.03 -10.09 -8.48
N THR A 221 -20.62 -11.28 -8.56
CA THR A 221 -21.92 -11.44 -9.21
C THR A 221 -22.64 -12.68 -8.70
N ARG A 222 -23.91 -12.49 -8.31
CA ARG A 222 -24.80 -13.57 -7.86
C ARG A 222 -24.19 -14.51 -6.81
N GLY A 223 -23.50 -13.94 -5.82
CA GLY A 223 -22.88 -14.71 -4.73
C GLY A 223 -21.60 -15.44 -5.12
N ARG A 224 -21.00 -15.09 -6.27
CA ARG A 224 -19.71 -15.63 -6.73
C ARG A 224 -18.70 -14.52 -6.90
N LEU A 225 -17.45 -14.86 -6.61
CA LEU A 225 -16.30 -13.98 -6.73
C LEU A 225 -15.39 -14.51 -7.83
N HIS A 226 -15.14 -13.66 -8.83
CA HIS A 226 -13.97 -13.77 -9.68
C HIS A 226 -12.79 -13.14 -8.96
N TYR A 227 -11.73 -13.90 -8.79
CA TYR A 227 -10.61 -13.48 -7.97
C TYR A 227 -9.29 -13.69 -8.69
N ARG A 228 -8.27 -12.92 -8.30
CA ARG A 228 -6.86 -13.25 -8.52
C ARG A 228 -6.15 -13.45 -7.18
N ARG A 229 -5.42 -14.55 -7.04
CA ARG A 229 -4.67 -14.89 -5.81
C ARG A 229 -3.53 -13.91 -5.62
N LEU A 230 -3.39 -13.40 -4.40
CA LEU A 230 -2.26 -12.60 -3.98
C LEU A 230 -1.25 -13.45 -3.22
N CYS A 231 -1.71 -14.29 -2.28
CA CYS A 231 -0.86 -15.20 -1.51
C CYS A 231 -1.63 -16.48 -1.10
N GLY A 232 -0.92 -17.45 -0.53
CA GLY A 232 -1.46 -18.77 -0.17
C GLY A 232 -1.35 -19.80 -1.31
N GLU A 233 -2.05 -20.92 -1.21
CA GLU A 233 -1.97 -22.02 -2.18
C GLU A 233 -3.25 -22.16 -3.03
N GLY A 234 -3.08 -22.60 -4.28
CA GLY A 234 -4.15 -22.86 -5.24
C GLY A 234 -4.06 -22.05 -6.53
N PRO A 235 -5.09 -22.14 -7.40
CA PRO A 235 -5.08 -21.47 -8.71
C PRO A 235 -4.89 -19.97 -8.61
N GLU A 236 -4.10 -19.41 -9.53
CA GLU A 236 -3.82 -17.97 -9.62
C GLU A 236 -5.08 -17.14 -9.86
N GLU A 237 -6.03 -17.65 -10.63
CA GLU A 237 -7.28 -16.96 -10.95
C GLU A 237 -8.44 -17.95 -11.05
N GLY A 238 -9.65 -17.50 -10.75
CA GLY A 238 -10.86 -18.23 -11.09
C GLY A 238 -12.09 -17.79 -10.32
N TRP A 239 -13.14 -18.63 -10.37
CA TRP A 239 -14.45 -18.31 -9.79
C TRP A 239 -14.78 -19.20 -8.60
N VAL A 240 -15.02 -18.58 -7.44
CA VAL A 240 -15.47 -19.26 -6.19
C VAL A 240 -16.85 -18.75 -5.74
N SER A 241 -17.49 -19.48 -4.83
CA SER A 241 -18.71 -19.03 -4.16
C SER A 241 -18.36 -18.25 -2.90
N LEU A 242 -19.06 -17.14 -2.62
CA LEU A 242 -18.86 -16.33 -1.41
C LEU A 242 -19.38 -17.04 -0.15
N SER A 243 -20.35 -17.93 -0.29
CA SER A 243 -20.96 -18.69 0.82
C SER A 243 -21.42 -20.07 0.37
N ALA A 244 -21.50 -21.03 1.29
CA ALA A 244 -22.11 -22.33 1.10
C ALA A 244 -23.00 -22.69 2.31
N ASN A 245 -24.23 -23.12 2.05
CA ASN A 245 -25.22 -23.48 3.09
C ASN A 245 -25.43 -22.39 4.15
N GLY A 246 -25.38 -21.12 3.74
CA GLY A 246 -25.52 -19.97 4.64
C GLY A 246 -24.24 -19.58 5.40
N SER A 247 -23.20 -20.41 5.36
CA SER A 247 -21.90 -20.09 5.95
C SER A 247 -21.01 -19.32 4.97
N PRO A 248 -20.36 -18.22 5.40
CA PRO A 248 -19.41 -17.49 4.55
C PRO A 248 -18.17 -18.34 4.27
N LEU A 249 -17.71 -18.34 3.02
CA LEU A 249 -16.48 -19.01 2.59
C LEU A 249 -15.30 -18.04 2.49
N LEU A 250 -15.61 -16.76 2.29
CA LEU A 250 -14.66 -15.66 2.24
C LEU A 250 -15.12 -14.55 3.17
N VAL A 251 -14.17 -13.84 3.76
CA VAL A 251 -14.42 -12.61 4.51
C VAL A 251 -13.65 -11.46 3.86
N PRO A 252 -14.25 -10.27 3.72
CA PRO A 252 -13.51 -9.11 3.24
C PRO A 252 -12.41 -8.80 4.25
N LEU A 253 -11.19 -8.64 3.76
CA LEU A 253 -10.13 -8.02 4.53
C LEU A 253 -10.49 -6.53 4.57
N GLN A 254 -10.82 -6.04 5.76
CA GLN A 254 -11.06 -4.62 5.94
C GLN A 254 -9.77 -3.89 5.57
N THR A 255 -9.82 -3.14 4.49
CA THR A 255 -8.90 -2.02 4.25
C THR A 255 -9.24 -1.01 5.35
N MET A 256 -8.58 -1.14 6.50
CA MET A 256 -8.74 -0.17 7.59
C MET A 256 -8.19 1.18 7.16
#